data_AF-A0A949ZQ70-F1
#
_entry.id   AF-A0A949ZQ70-F1
#
_cell.length_a   1.000
_cell.length_b   1.000
_cell.length_c   1.000
_cell.angle_alpha   90.00
_cell.angle_beta   90.00
_cell.angle_gamma   90.00
#
_symmetry.space_group_name_H-M   'P 1'
#
loop_
_entity.id
_entity.type
_entity.pdbx_description
1 polymer ?
#
loop_
_entity_poly.entity_id
_entity_poly.type
_entity_poly.pdbx_seq_one_letter_code
_entity_poly.pdbx_strand_id
1 'polypeptide(L)'
;MNNWKRVAMFAAMGASAALIIRGRRPEGIALAGVGLALLAAEHPEYLEALWERAPEYLDRGSQIISVIARLKQRLEEEGPRAIPEAWQEMTSG
;
A
#
# COMPACT_ATOMS: atom_id res chain seq x y z
N MET A 1 -8.47 2.48 24.47
CA MET A 1 -8.12 1.55 23.37
C MET A 1 -7.26 0.43 23.95
N ASN A 2 -7.64 -0.84 23.74
CA ASN A 2 -6.95 -1.99 24.33
C ASN A 2 -5.51 -2.11 23.82
N ASN A 3 -4.57 -2.36 24.73
CA ASN A 3 -3.13 -2.40 24.47
C ASN A 3 -2.74 -3.44 23.40
N TRP A 4 -3.50 -4.54 23.31
CA TRP A 4 -3.26 -5.60 22.33
C TRP A 4 -3.54 -5.18 20.88
N LYS A 5 -4.57 -4.35 20.63
CA LYS A 5 -4.90 -3.83 19.30
C LYS A 5 -3.78 -2.94 18.75
N ARG A 6 -3.15 -2.16 19.63
CA ARG A 6 -2.01 -1.31 19.28
C ARG A 6 -0.79 -2.14 18.89
N VAL A 7 -0.49 -3.20 19.65
CA VAL A 7 0.61 -4.12 19.35
C VAL A 7 0.38 -4.85 18.02
N ALA A 8 -0.84 -5.34 17.77
CA ALA A 8 -1.20 -5.99 16.51
C ALA A 8 -1.03 -5.04 15.30
N MET A 9 -1.45 -3.78 15.45
CA MET A 9 -1.32 -2.78 14.39
C MET A 9 0.15 -2.46 14.07
N PHE A 10 1.00 -2.28 15.08
CA PHE A 10 2.44 -2.05 14.86
C PHE A 10 3.14 -3.29 14.28
N ALA A 11 2.76 -4.50 14.71
CA ALA A 11 3.28 -5.74 14.16
C ALA A 11 2.90 -5.92 12.68
N ALA A 12 1.65 -5.61 12.33
CA ALA A 12 1.15 -5.70 10.95
C ALA A 12 1.84 -4.67 10.01
N MET A 13 2.01 -3.43 10.49
CA MET A 13 2.74 -2.40 9.73
C MET A 13 4.22 -2.77 9.56
N GLY A 14 4.88 -3.22 10.64
CA GLY A 14 6.28 -3.63 10.61
C GLY A 14 6.51 -4.84 9.69
N ALA A 15 5.65 -5.86 9.75
CA ALA A 15 5.74 -7.05 8.91
C ALA A 15 5.50 -6.72 7.42
N SER A 16 4.49 -5.90 7.13
CA SER A 16 4.19 -5.45 5.77
C SER A 16 5.34 -4.64 5.18
N ALA A 17 5.89 -3.68 5.93
CA ALA A 17 7.04 -2.90 5.51
C ALA A 17 8.27 -3.77 5.26
N ALA A 18 8.56 -4.72 6.16
CA ALA A 18 9.70 -5.63 6.02
C ALA A 18 9.60 -6.52 4.77
N LEU A 19 8.40 -7.01 4.43
CA LEU A 19 8.18 -7.85 3.25
C LEU A 19 8.29 -7.07 1.93
N ILE A 20 7.80 -5.83 1.91
CA ILE A 20 7.93 -4.93 0.76
C ILE A 20 9.39 -4.58 0.50
N ILE A 21 10.15 -4.23 1.55
CA ILE A 21 11.59 -3.93 1.45
C ILE A 21 12.37 -5.13 0.92
N ARG A 22 11.93 -6.35 1.23
CA ARG A 22 12.59 -7.60 0.79
C ARG A 22 12.28 -8.01 -0.65
N GLY A 23 11.50 -7.21 -1.39
CA GLY A 23 11.17 -7.44 -2.79
C GLY A 23 10.09 -8.50 -3.03
N ARG A 24 9.46 -9.02 -1.98
CA ARG A 24 8.49 -10.13 -2.06
C ARG A 24 7.06 -9.62 -2.25
N ARG A 25 6.86 -8.89 -3.36
CA ARG A 25 5.57 -8.30 -3.77
C ARG A 25 4.37 -9.28 -3.71
N PRO A 26 4.44 -10.53 -4.22
CA PRO A 26 3.29 -11.45 -4.16
C PRO A 26 2.92 -11.85 -2.72
N GLU A 27 3.89 -11.91 -1.82
CA GLU A 27 3.64 -12.23 -0.41
C GLU A 27 3.08 -11.03 0.34
N GLY A 28 3.48 -9.81 -0.01
CA GLY A 28 2.84 -8.59 0.50
C GLY A 28 1.35 -8.55 0.12
N ILE A 29 1.01 -8.92 -1.12
CA ILE A 29 -0.38 -9.02 -1.57
C ILE A 29 -1.13 -10.13 -0.82
N ALA A 30 -0.50 -11.31 -0.65
CA ALA A 30 -1.10 -12.39 0.12
C ALA A 30 -1.36 -11.99 1.57
N LEU A 31 -0.43 -11.28 2.22
CA LEU A 31 -0.56 -10.84 3.59
C LEU A 31 -1.60 -9.72 3.74
N ALA A 32 -1.72 -8.83 2.75
CA ALA A 32 -2.83 -7.88 2.68
C ALA A 32 -4.19 -8.59 2.55
N GLY A 33 -4.29 -9.63 1.72
CA GLY A 33 -5.48 -10.47 1.61
C GLY A 33 -5.85 -11.18 2.93
N VAL A 34 -4.85 -11.73 3.63
CA VAL A 34 -5.05 -12.34 4.95
C VAL A 34 -5.47 -11.29 5.99
N GLY A 35 -4.86 -10.11 5.97
CA GLY A 35 -5.23 -8.99 6.85
C GLY A 35 -6.67 -8.52 6.63
N LEU A 36 -7.11 -8.42 5.36
CA LEU A 36 -8.49 -8.10 5.01
C LEU A 36 -9.46 -9.20 5.45
N ALA A 37 -9.11 -10.47 5.26
CA ALA A 37 -9.93 -11.59 5.69
C ALA A 37 -10.09 -11.65 7.22
N LEU A 38 -9.02 -11.37 7.96
CA LEU A 38 -9.07 -11.32 9.42
C LEU A 38 -9.88 -10.11 9.91
N LEU A 39 -9.73 -8.95 9.26
CA LEU A 39 -10.54 -7.76 9.54
C LEU A 39 -12.03 -8.03 9.27
N ALA A 40 -12.34 -8.71 8.18
CA ALA A 40 -13.70 -9.14 7.86
C ALA A 40 -14.28 -10.10 8.90
N ALA A 41 -13.46 -11.01 9.42
CA ALA A 41 -13.88 -12.03 10.38
C ALA A 41 -14.13 -11.46 11.78
N GLU A 42 -13.32 -10.49 12.23
CA GLU A 42 -13.37 -9.96 13.60
C GLU A 42 -14.19 -8.67 13.70
N HIS A 43 -14.25 -7.89 12.61
CA HIS A 43 -14.79 -6.54 12.57
C HIS A 43 -15.46 -6.23 11.21
N PRO A 44 -16.55 -6.95 10.87
CA PRO A 44 -17.25 -6.75 9.60
C PRO A 44 -17.74 -5.31 9.41
N GLU A 45 -18.12 -4.61 10.48
CA GLU A 45 -18.56 -3.22 10.46
C GLU A 45 -17.46 -2.23 10.01
N TYR A 46 -16.19 -2.53 10.29
CA TYR A 46 -15.06 -1.73 9.82
C TYR A 46 -14.74 -2.00 8.35
N LEU A 47 -14.97 -3.23 7.89
CA LEU A 47 -14.83 -3.58 6.48
C LEU A 47 -15.90 -2.88 5.64
N GLU A 48 -17.14 -2.84 6.13
CA GLU A 48 -18.26 -2.18 5.45
C GLU A 48 -18.05 -0.67 5.36
N ALA A 49 -17.64 -0.03 6.46
CA ALA A 49 -17.27 1.39 6.45
C ALA A 49 -16.06 1.70 5.55
N LEU A 50 -15.09 0.77 5.46
CA LEU A 50 -13.97 0.89 4.54
C LEU A 50 -14.41 0.76 3.08
N TRP A 51 -15.31 -0.18 2.78
CA TRP A 51 -15.89 -0.37 1.45
C TRP A 51 -16.76 0.80 1.02
N GLU A 52 -17.56 1.35 1.92
CA GLU A 52 -18.43 2.50 1.66
C GLU A 52 -17.59 3.75 1.33
N ARG A 53 -16.42 3.90 1.95
CA ARG A 53 -15.47 4.98 1.68
C ARG A 53 -14.44 4.66 0.60
N ALA A 54 -14.34 3.40 0.17
CA ALA A 54 -13.37 2.97 -0.84
C ALA A 54 -13.46 3.78 -2.15
N PRO A 55 -14.64 4.12 -2.70
CA PRO A 55 -14.74 4.95 -3.90
C PRO A 55 -14.07 6.31 -3.71
N GLU A 56 -14.25 6.93 -2.54
CA GLU A 56 -13.67 8.22 -2.23
C GLU A 56 -12.14 8.14 -2.05
N TYR A 57 -11.63 7.03 -1.52
CA TYR A 57 -10.19 6.75 -1.48
C TYR A 57 -9.62 6.43 -2.87
N LEU A 58 -10.37 5.77 -3.75
CA LEU A 58 -9.98 5.50 -5.13
C LEU A 58 -9.95 6.78 -5.97
N ASP A 59 -10.94 7.68 -5.78
CA ASP A 59 -11.00 8.98 -6.44
C ASP A 59 -9.81 9.85 -6.03
N ARG A 60 -9.47 9.90 -4.74
CA ARG A 60 -8.24 10.58 -4.26
C ARG A 60 -6.98 9.84 -4.69
N GLY A 61 -7.06 8.51 -4.79
CA GLY A 61 -5.99 7.63 -5.22
C GLY A 61 -5.66 7.74 -6.70
N SER A 62 -6.58 8.25 -7.53
CA SER A 62 -6.36 8.43 -8.98
C SER A 62 -5.10 9.25 -9.29
N GLN A 63 -4.81 10.28 -8.48
CA GLN A 63 -3.58 11.06 -8.61
C GLN A 63 -2.34 10.20 -8.31
N ILE A 64 -2.38 9.39 -7.25
CA ILE A 64 -1.29 8.47 -6.88
C ILE A 64 -1.11 7.38 -7.96
N ILE A 65 -2.22 6.82 -8.46
CA ILE A 65 -2.23 5.83 -9.54
C ILE A 65 -1.61 6.43 -10.82
N SER A 66 -1.93 7.69 -11.14
CA SER A 66 -1.35 8.37 -12.32
C SER A 66 0.16 8.57 -12.21
N VAL A 67 0.64 8.87 -10.99
CA VAL A 67 2.07 8.98 -10.70
C VAL A 67 2.74 7.60 -10.80
N ILE A 68 2.13 6.56 -10.23
CA ILE A 68 2.62 5.18 -10.32
C ILE A 68 2.64 4.70 -11.77
N ALA A 69 1.61 5.01 -12.57
CA ALA A 69 1.53 4.66 -13.97
C ALA A 69 2.64 5.33 -14.79
N ARG A 70 2.93 6.60 -14.52
CA ARG A 70 4.05 7.33 -15.12
C ARG A 70 5.40 6.75 -14.72
N LEU A 71 5.54 6.38 -13.44
CA LEU A 71 6.74 5.70 -12.93
C LEU A 71 6.94 4.33 -13.60
N LYS A 72 5.85 3.59 -13.82
CA LYS A 72 5.84 2.29 -14.51
C LYS A 72 6.28 2.45 -15.97
N GLN A 73 5.74 3.45 -16.67
CA GLN A 73 6.12 3.72 -18.05
C GLN A 73 7.62 4.07 -18.16
N ARG A 74 8.13 4.94 -17.26
CA ARG A 74 9.57 5.24 -17.17
C ARG A 74 10.42 4.01 -16.86
N LEU A 75 9.95 3.14 -15.96
CA LEU A 75 10.61 1.86 -15.66
C LEU A 75 10.66 0.90 -16.87
N GLU A 76 9.64 0.90 -17.71
CA GLU A 76 9.59 0.11 -18.95
C GLU A 76 10.49 0.70 -20.04
N GLU A 77 10.56 2.03 -20.14
CA GLU A 77 11.36 2.76 -21.15
C GLU A 77 12.85 2.84 -20.79
N GLU A 78 13.19 3.16 -19.53
CA GLU A 78 14.55 3.50 -19.08
C GLU A 78 15.14 2.42 -18.14
N GLY A 79 14.35 1.41 -17.78
CA GLY A 79 14.75 0.35 -16.87
C GLY A 79 14.86 0.82 -15.40
N PRO A 80 15.46 0.03 -14.50
CA PRO A 80 15.51 0.30 -13.06
C PRO A 80 16.12 1.64 -12.63
N ARG A 81 16.82 2.33 -13.54
CA ARG A 81 17.41 3.67 -13.32
C ARG A 81 16.38 4.80 -13.31
N ALA A 82 15.16 4.55 -13.80
CA ALA A 82 14.06 5.49 -13.77
C ALA A 82 13.57 5.87 -12.36
N ILE A 83 13.67 4.96 -11.38
CA ILE A 83 13.13 5.21 -10.03
C ILE A 83 13.95 6.31 -9.32
N PRO A 84 15.29 6.21 -9.19
CA PRO A 84 16.09 7.26 -8.53
C PRO A 84 15.99 8.64 -9.19
N GLU A 85 15.92 8.70 -10.52
CA GLU A 85 15.88 9.97 -11.27
C GLU A 85 14.54 10.69 -11.12
N ALA A 86 13.41 9.96 -11.18
CA ALA A 86 12.09 10.54 -10.95
C ALA A 86 11.91 11.11 -9.52
N TRP A 87 12.54 10.49 -8.52
CA TRP A 87 12.56 11.02 -7.16
C TRP A 87 13.41 12.28 -7.03
N GLN A 88 14.56 12.36 -7.73
CA GLN A 88 15.37 13.58 -7.75
C GLN A 88 14.66 14.76 -8.42
N GLU A 89 13.96 14.53 -9.53
CA GLU A 89 13.22 15.58 -10.23
C GLU A 89 12.09 16.17 -9.38
N MET A 90 11.40 15.34 -8.59
CA MET A 90 10.32 15.78 -7.70
C MET A 90 10.79 16.56 -6.47
N THR A 91 11.98 16.28 -5.93
CA THR A 91 12.51 16.95 -4.73
C THR A 91 13.40 18.15 -5.04
N SER A 92 13.76 18.36 -6.31
CA SER A 92 14.63 19.47 -6.76
C SER A 92 13.86 20.65 -7.34
N GLY A 93 12.52 20.60 -7.30
CA GLY A 93 11.60 21.66 -7.72
C GLY A 93 11.06 22.48 -6.56
#